data_AF-A0A8S9MS86-F1
#
_entry.id   AF-A0A8S9MS86-F1
#
_cell.length_a   1.000
_cell.length_b   1.000
_cell.length_c   1.000
_cell.angle_alpha   90.00
_cell.angle_beta   90.00
_cell.angle_gamma   90.00
#
_symmetry.space_group_name_H-M   'P 1'
#
loop_
_entity.id
_entity.type
_entity.pdbx_description
1 polymer ?
#
loop_
_entity_poly.entity_id
_entity_poly.type
_entity_poly.pdbx_seq_one_letter_code
_entity_poly.pdbx_strand_id
1 'polypeptide(L)'
;MAKACRFCANQLMSRWKNIVGLNVSIGAFVGKYPHAFEIFTHPCRRNLCCRITDKLKELVEEEESVVREIEVDAVRRVKKLLLMSRKGVLNVHALRLMRKELGLPEDFRDSVLAKYTSEFRLVDLETLELVDGDDDERLSVAKVEEWREVEYREKWLSEFETNYAFPINLPTGFKIEKGFREELRNWQRVPYLKPYERKEISRSVERFEKRVVAVIHELLSLTVEKMVEVERLAHFRKDLGIEVNLREVILKHPGIFYVSTKGSTQTLFLREAYSKGCLIEPNPVYSVRRKMLDLVLLETRHSKELLQSCEEERDVEVRYDEDWEGERDGDWILPILEK
;
A
#
# COMPACT_ATOMS: atom_id res chain seq x y z
N MET A 1 -18.81 29.56 18.48
CA MET A 1 -17.51 29.11 19.03
C MET A 1 -17.72 27.79 19.78
N ALA A 2 -17.31 26.68 19.16
CA ALA A 2 -16.88 25.43 19.80
C ALA A 2 -16.57 24.46 18.64
N LYS A 3 -15.35 24.53 18.08
CA LYS A 3 -14.85 23.46 17.22
C LYS A 3 -14.91 22.19 18.09
N ALA A 4 -15.75 21.23 17.72
CA ALA A 4 -15.84 19.95 18.39
C ALA A 4 -14.46 19.28 18.37
N CYS A 5 -13.70 19.42 19.45
CA CYS A 5 -12.49 18.65 19.62
C CYS A 5 -12.91 17.19 19.75
N ARG A 6 -12.63 16.40 18.70
CA ARG A 6 -12.85 14.96 18.69
C ARG A 6 -11.86 14.33 19.67
N PHE A 7 -12.29 14.09 20.89
CA PHE A 7 -11.54 13.34 21.89
C PHE A 7 -12.18 11.97 22.07
N CYS A 8 -11.37 10.92 22.16
CA CYS A 8 -11.85 9.56 22.40
C CYS A 8 -11.45 9.12 23.81
N ALA A 9 -12.42 8.57 24.56
CA ALA A 9 -12.12 7.91 25.82
C ALA A 9 -11.37 6.59 25.55
N ASN A 10 -10.32 6.32 26.32
CA ASN A 10 -9.53 5.08 26.18
C ASN A 10 -10.39 3.82 26.35
N GLN A 11 -11.45 3.90 27.16
CA GLN A 11 -12.42 2.82 27.37
C GLN A 11 -13.34 2.58 26.15
N LEU A 12 -13.52 3.58 25.28
CA LEU A 12 -14.23 3.41 23.99
C LEU A 12 -13.29 2.78 22.95
N MET A 13 -12.02 3.16 22.98
CA MET A 13 -10.99 2.63 22.09
C MET A 13 -10.55 1.20 22.42
N SER A 14 -10.71 0.72 23.66
CA SER A 14 -10.50 -0.70 24.01
C SER A 14 -11.30 -1.67 23.13
N ARG A 15 -12.51 -1.25 22.70
CA ARG A 15 -13.34 -2.00 21.75
C ARG A 15 -12.76 -2.06 20.34
N TRP A 16 -11.84 -1.15 20.02
CA TRP A 16 -11.22 -1.04 18.71
C TRP A 16 -9.94 -1.88 18.63
N LYS A 17 -9.45 -2.44 19.73
CA LYS A 17 -8.25 -3.29 19.76
C LYS A 17 -8.25 -4.35 18.64
N ASN A 18 -9.39 -5.01 18.45
CA ASN A 18 -9.58 -6.03 17.41
C ASN A 18 -9.72 -5.44 16.00
N ILE A 19 -10.25 -4.22 15.87
CA ILE A 19 -10.42 -3.52 14.59
C ILE A 19 -9.08 -3.01 14.07
N VAL A 20 -8.22 -2.51 14.96
CA VAL A 20 -6.89 -1.99 14.59
C VAL A 20 -5.79 -3.07 14.67
N GLY A 21 -6.13 -4.31 15.01
CA GLY A 21 -5.19 -5.43 15.09
C GLY A 21 -4.06 -5.24 16.10
N LEU A 22 -4.32 -4.52 17.20
CA LEU A 22 -3.30 -4.23 18.21
C LEU A 22 -3.18 -5.39 19.20
N ASN A 23 -1.97 -5.95 19.35
CA ASN A 23 -1.69 -6.96 20.36
C ASN A 23 -1.54 -6.36 21.77
N VAL A 24 -1.26 -5.06 21.88
CA VAL A 24 -1.11 -4.30 23.13
C VAL A 24 -2.39 -3.58 23.55
N SER A 25 -2.48 -3.16 24.82
CA SER A 25 -3.57 -2.29 25.27
C SER A 25 -3.47 -0.92 24.57
N ILE A 26 -4.61 -0.25 24.31
CA ILE A 26 -4.59 1.09 23.69
C ILE A 26 -3.83 2.09 24.55
N GLY A 27 -3.93 2.01 25.88
CA GLY A 27 -3.17 2.89 26.78
C GLY A 27 -1.66 2.73 26.58
N ALA A 28 -1.16 1.49 26.49
CA ALA A 28 0.25 1.21 26.23
C ALA A 28 0.66 1.63 24.81
N PHE A 29 -0.20 1.45 23.80
CA PHE A 29 0.06 1.90 22.44
C PHE A 29 0.19 3.41 22.35
N VAL A 30 -0.77 4.15 22.92
CA VAL A 30 -0.79 5.61 22.92
C VAL A 30 0.40 6.16 23.70
N GLY A 31 0.73 5.58 24.85
CA GLY A 31 1.89 5.95 25.66
C GLY A 31 3.24 5.71 24.96
N LYS A 32 3.31 4.76 24.01
CA LYS A 32 4.52 4.51 23.22
C LYS A 32 4.84 5.61 22.22
N TYR A 33 3.83 6.42 21.84
CA TYR A 33 3.96 7.43 20.78
C TYR A 33 3.46 8.81 21.26
N PRO A 34 4.13 9.42 22.25
CA PRO A 34 3.70 10.69 22.85
C PRO A 34 3.75 11.88 21.87
N HIS A 35 4.53 11.78 20.80
CA HIS A 35 4.56 12.79 19.74
C HIS A 35 3.33 12.79 18.83
N ALA A 36 2.69 11.63 18.67
CA ALA A 36 1.49 11.48 17.85
C ALA A 36 0.22 11.65 18.69
N PHE A 37 0.27 11.26 19.97
CA PHE A 37 -0.87 11.26 20.85
C PHE A 37 -0.60 11.92 22.20
N GLU A 38 -1.54 12.71 22.65
CA GLU A 38 -1.55 13.32 23.98
C GLU A 38 -2.61 12.65 24.86
N ILE A 39 -2.20 12.16 26.02
CA ILE A 39 -3.09 11.57 27.03
C ILE A 39 -3.47 12.67 28.01
N PHE A 40 -4.77 12.86 28.25
CA PHE A 40 -5.27 13.84 29.21
C PHE A 40 -6.43 13.26 30.02
N THR A 41 -6.63 13.75 31.25
CA THR A 41 -7.76 13.38 32.08
C THR A 41 -8.94 14.31 31.78
N HIS A 42 -10.11 13.73 31.51
CA HIS A 42 -11.29 14.53 31.19
C HIS A 42 -11.71 15.36 32.42
N PRO A 43 -11.85 16.70 32.31
CA PRO A 43 -12.11 17.59 33.45
C PRO A 43 -13.33 17.19 34.29
N CYS A 44 -14.43 16.81 33.62
CA CYS A 44 -15.69 16.46 34.30
C CYS A 44 -15.84 14.97 34.66
N ARG A 45 -15.24 14.03 33.90
CA ARG A 45 -15.49 12.59 34.03
C ARG A 45 -14.34 11.81 34.68
N ARG A 46 -13.20 12.45 34.93
CA ARG A 46 -11.96 11.83 35.48
C ARG A 46 -11.44 10.60 34.72
N ASN A 47 -11.95 10.36 33.50
CA ASN A 47 -11.50 9.27 32.65
C ASN A 47 -10.27 9.71 31.83
N LEU A 48 -9.35 8.77 31.59
CA LEU A 48 -8.24 8.97 30.67
C LEU A 48 -8.75 9.00 29.22
N CYS A 49 -8.52 10.12 28.55
CA CYS A 49 -8.81 10.36 27.15
C CYS A 49 -7.50 10.54 26.40
N CYS A 50 -7.53 10.29 25.09
CA CYS A 50 -6.43 10.64 24.20
C CYS A 50 -6.91 11.58 23.11
N ARG A 51 -5.99 12.42 22.63
CA ARG A 51 -6.15 13.26 21.46
C ARG A 51 -4.94 13.16 20.57
N ILE A 52 -5.13 13.39 19.29
CA ILE A 52 -4.03 13.54 18.35
C ILE A 52 -3.34 14.89 18.61
N THR A 53 -2.01 14.92 18.56
CA THR A 53 -1.23 16.16 18.71
C THR A 53 -1.49 17.11 17.55
N ASP A 54 -1.31 18.41 17.76
CA ASP A 54 -1.57 19.40 16.70
C ASP A 54 -0.63 19.19 15.50
N LYS A 55 0.61 18.75 15.75
CA LYS A 55 1.55 18.33 14.69
C LYS A 55 0.99 17.21 13.80
N LEU A 56 0.40 16.16 14.39
CA LEU A 56 -0.16 15.06 13.60
C LEU A 56 -1.47 15.49 12.93
N LYS A 57 -2.26 16.40 13.52
CA LYS A 57 -3.44 16.97 12.83
C LYS A 57 -3.04 17.78 11.61
N GLU A 58 -2.02 18.64 11.71
CA GLU A 58 -1.50 19.42 10.59
C GLU A 58 -1.07 18.50 9.43
N LEU A 59 -0.38 17.39 9.72
CA LEU A 59 -0.01 16.41 8.70
C LEU A 59 -1.22 15.72 8.07
N VAL A 60 -2.27 15.41 8.86
CA VAL A 60 -3.50 14.80 8.33
C VAL A 60 -4.23 15.77 7.40
N GLU A 61 -4.32 17.04 7.79
CA GLU A 61 -4.88 18.11 6.96
C GLU A 61 -4.03 18.34 5.69
N GLU A 62 -2.69 18.27 5.80
CA GLU A 62 -1.76 18.32 4.66
C GLU A 62 -2.00 17.14 3.70
N GLU A 63 -2.15 15.91 4.19
CA GLU A 63 -2.44 14.75 3.33
C GLU A 63 -3.78 14.94 2.59
N GLU A 64 -4.83 15.37 3.29
CA GLU A 64 -6.12 15.65 2.66
C GLU A 64 -6.04 16.73 1.58
N SER A 65 -5.30 17.82 1.83
CA SER A 65 -5.09 18.88 0.83
C SER A 65 -4.38 18.34 -0.39
N VAL A 66 -3.27 17.63 -0.19
CA VAL A 66 -2.47 17.05 -1.28
C VAL A 66 -3.30 16.06 -2.10
N VAL A 67 -4.11 15.21 -1.45
CA VAL A 67 -5.00 14.27 -2.14
C VAL A 67 -6.02 15.00 -3.02
N ARG A 68 -6.55 16.14 -2.58
CA ARG A 68 -7.44 17.00 -3.40
C ARG A 68 -6.70 17.68 -4.54
N GLU A 69 -5.46 18.09 -4.35
CA GLU A 69 -4.63 18.72 -5.41
C GLU A 69 -4.30 17.74 -6.55
N ILE A 70 -4.09 16.46 -6.24
CA ILE A 70 -3.78 15.41 -7.23
C ILE A 70 -5.03 14.72 -7.81
N GLU A 71 -6.19 15.39 -7.79
CA GLU A 71 -7.47 14.84 -8.25
C GLU A 71 -7.40 14.28 -9.68
N VAL A 72 -6.69 14.97 -10.58
CA VAL A 72 -6.50 14.52 -11.98
C VAL A 72 -5.72 13.21 -12.06
N ASP A 73 -4.73 13.00 -11.20
CA ASP A 73 -4.01 11.73 -11.14
C ASP A 73 -4.89 10.61 -10.59
N ALA A 74 -5.77 10.94 -9.64
CA ALA A 74 -6.74 10.00 -9.10
C ALA A 74 -7.75 9.54 -10.18
N VAL A 75 -8.28 10.47 -10.98
CA VAL A 75 -9.10 10.18 -12.17
C VAL A 75 -8.34 9.26 -13.12
N ARG A 76 -7.08 9.59 -13.44
CA ARG A 76 -6.24 8.78 -14.33
C ARG A 76 -6.05 7.36 -13.81
N ARG A 77 -5.80 7.18 -12.50
CA ARG A 77 -5.68 5.85 -11.87
C ARG A 77 -6.98 5.07 -12.01
N VAL A 78 -8.13 5.66 -11.71
CA VAL A 78 -9.44 4.99 -11.83
C VAL A 78 -9.74 4.62 -13.28
N LYS A 79 -9.47 5.51 -14.24
CA LYS A 79 -9.62 5.25 -15.68
C LYS A 79 -8.74 4.08 -16.11
N LYS A 80 -7.46 4.05 -15.71
CA LYS A 80 -6.56 2.92 -15.98
C LYS A 80 -7.07 1.60 -15.37
N LEU A 81 -7.59 1.62 -14.13
CA LEU A 81 -8.19 0.42 -13.53
C LEU A 81 -9.38 -0.10 -14.34
N LEU A 82 -10.25 0.80 -14.82
CA LEU A 82 -11.39 0.43 -15.67
C LEU A 82 -10.94 -0.09 -17.05
N LEU A 83 -9.88 0.48 -17.62
CA LEU A 83 -9.30 -0.01 -18.88
C LEU A 83 -8.76 -1.45 -18.75
N MET A 84 -8.15 -1.78 -17.60
CA MET A 84 -7.72 -3.15 -17.30
C MET A 84 -8.86 -4.13 -17.00
N SER A 85 -10.05 -3.64 -16.64
CA SER A 85 -11.21 -4.50 -16.41
C SER A 85 -11.69 -5.17 -17.70
N ARG A 86 -12.03 -6.47 -17.61
CA ARG A 86 -12.49 -7.26 -18.76
C ARG A 86 -13.73 -6.68 -19.43
N LYS A 87 -14.60 -6.04 -18.64
CA LYS A 87 -15.89 -5.52 -19.07
C LYS A 87 -15.93 -3.99 -19.09
N GLY A 88 -14.81 -3.32 -18.77
CA GLY A 88 -14.80 -1.87 -18.59
C GLY A 88 -15.61 -1.39 -17.37
N VAL A 89 -15.90 -2.30 -16.43
CA VAL A 89 -16.66 -1.99 -15.21
C VAL A 89 -15.89 -2.39 -13.95
N LEU A 90 -16.09 -1.65 -12.86
CA LEU A 90 -15.52 -1.95 -11.55
C LEU A 90 -16.55 -1.74 -10.44
N ASN A 91 -16.42 -2.52 -9.37
CA ASN A 91 -17.20 -2.29 -8.17
C ASN A 91 -16.65 -1.08 -7.37
N VAL A 92 -17.50 -0.08 -7.11
CA VAL A 92 -17.21 1.12 -6.30
C VAL A 92 -16.84 0.75 -4.86
N HIS A 93 -17.40 -0.33 -4.32
CA HIS A 93 -17.01 -0.87 -3.02
C HIS A 93 -15.54 -1.31 -3.01
N ALA A 94 -15.05 -1.95 -4.08
CA ALA A 94 -13.65 -2.36 -4.18
C ALA A 94 -12.72 -1.14 -4.23
N LEU A 95 -13.10 -0.09 -4.97
CA LEU A 95 -12.37 1.19 -4.97
C LEU A 95 -12.35 1.85 -3.59
N ARG A 96 -13.47 1.80 -2.86
CA ARG A 96 -13.54 2.33 -1.48
C ARG A 96 -12.63 1.56 -0.53
N LEU A 97 -12.53 0.24 -0.67
CA LEU A 97 -11.65 -0.58 0.16
C LEU A 97 -10.17 -0.30 -0.12
N MET A 98 -9.80 0.10 -1.34
CA MET A 98 -8.44 0.47 -1.75
C MET A 98 -8.22 1.99 -1.84
N ARG A 99 -9.10 2.78 -1.20
CA ARG A 99 -9.11 4.25 -1.35
C ARG A 99 -7.77 4.88 -0.94
N LYS A 100 -7.17 4.40 0.16
CA LYS A 100 -5.91 4.94 0.69
C LYS A 100 -4.73 4.59 -0.20
N GLU A 101 -4.70 3.37 -0.73
CA GLU A 101 -3.65 2.85 -1.60
C GLU A 101 -3.69 3.54 -2.96
N LEU A 102 -4.88 3.84 -3.49
CA LEU A 102 -5.06 4.57 -4.75
C LEU A 102 -4.92 6.10 -4.59
N GLY A 103 -4.88 6.61 -3.37
CA GLY A 103 -4.80 8.05 -3.08
C GLY A 103 -6.08 8.78 -3.47
N LEU A 104 -7.24 8.17 -3.21
CA LEU A 104 -8.55 8.72 -3.52
C LEU A 104 -9.09 9.58 -2.36
N PRO A 105 -9.75 10.72 -2.64
CA PRO A 105 -10.44 11.53 -1.64
C PRO A 105 -11.49 10.72 -0.85
N GLU A 106 -11.80 11.13 0.39
CA GLU A 106 -12.84 10.46 1.20
C GLU A 106 -14.20 10.47 0.50
N ASP A 107 -14.49 11.57 -0.18
CA ASP A 107 -15.70 11.89 -0.91
C ASP A 107 -15.56 11.58 -2.41
N PHE A 108 -14.66 10.67 -2.84
CA PHE A 108 -14.35 10.43 -4.26
C PHE A 108 -15.58 10.16 -5.14
N ARG A 109 -16.68 9.66 -4.57
CA ARG A 109 -17.94 9.49 -5.30
C ARG A 109 -18.48 10.82 -5.83
N ASP A 110 -18.40 11.88 -5.04
CA ASP A 110 -18.90 13.20 -5.38
C ASP A 110 -17.79 14.06 -6.01
N SER A 111 -16.58 14.03 -5.45
CA SER A 111 -15.45 14.84 -5.93
C SER A 111 -14.84 14.34 -7.24
N VAL A 112 -14.87 13.02 -7.49
CA VAL A 112 -14.30 12.41 -8.71
C VAL A 112 -15.41 11.86 -9.61
N LEU A 113 -16.24 10.92 -9.14
CA LEU A 113 -17.16 10.23 -10.06
C LEU A 113 -18.30 11.14 -10.56
N ALA A 114 -18.88 11.97 -9.70
CA ALA A 114 -19.95 12.89 -10.08
C ALA A 114 -19.46 14.13 -10.84
N LYS A 115 -18.18 14.50 -10.68
CA LYS A 115 -17.56 15.62 -11.39
C LYS A 115 -17.14 15.25 -12.81
N TYR A 116 -16.57 14.06 -13.00
CA TYR A 116 -16.04 13.58 -14.27
C TYR A 116 -17.03 12.67 -15.03
N THR A 117 -18.25 13.17 -15.24
CA THR A 117 -19.34 12.43 -15.91
C THR A 117 -19.07 12.10 -17.39
N SER A 118 -18.14 12.82 -18.03
CA SER A 118 -17.67 12.53 -19.38
C SER A 118 -16.78 11.30 -19.46
N GLU A 119 -16.12 10.93 -18.36
CA GLU A 119 -15.21 9.78 -18.30
C GLU A 119 -15.86 8.57 -17.60
N PHE A 120 -16.71 8.82 -16.61
CA PHE A 120 -17.29 7.79 -15.77
C PHE A 120 -18.81 7.81 -15.78
N ARG A 121 -19.41 6.62 -15.87
CA ARG A 121 -20.85 6.41 -15.72
C ARG A 121 -21.12 5.47 -14.56
N LEU A 122 -21.97 5.89 -13.63
CA LEU A 122 -22.52 5.00 -12.62
C LEU A 122 -23.75 4.30 -13.19
N VAL A 123 -23.65 3.00 -13.46
CA VAL A 123 -24.76 2.18 -13.98
C VAL A 123 -25.78 1.92 -12.89
N ASP A 124 -25.29 1.68 -11.67
CA ASP A 124 -26.07 1.52 -10.44
C ASP A 124 -25.28 2.12 -9.26
N LEU A 125 -25.70 1.86 -8.01
CA LEU A 125 -25.07 2.46 -6.82
C LEU A 125 -23.64 1.96 -6.55
N GLU A 126 -23.26 0.82 -7.13
CA GLU A 126 -22.01 0.11 -6.83
C GLU A 126 -21.18 -0.25 -8.07
N THR A 127 -21.66 -0.02 -9.29
CA THR A 127 -20.97 -0.36 -10.54
C THR A 127 -20.60 0.91 -11.30
N LEU A 128 -19.30 1.09 -11.44
CA LEU A 128 -18.69 2.15 -12.24
C LEU A 128 -18.35 1.59 -13.62
N GLU A 129 -18.79 2.27 -14.67
CA GLU A 129 -18.49 1.98 -16.07
C GLU A 129 -17.65 3.11 -16.67
N LEU A 130 -16.70 2.74 -17.53
CA LEU A 130 -15.97 3.69 -18.35
C LEU A 130 -16.84 4.15 -19.51
N VAL A 131 -16.99 5.47 -19.69
CA VAL A 131 -17.62 6.01 -20.89
C VAL A 131 -16.60 5.94 -22.03
N ASP A 132 -16.94 5.25 -23.13
CA ASP A 132 -16.13 5.23 -24.36
C ASP A 132 -16.03 6.68 -24.91
N GLY A 133 -14.95 7.36 -24.55
CA GLY A 133 -14.64 8.73 -24.92
C GLY A 133 -13.14 8.94 -24.93
N ASP A 134 -12.63 9.39 -26.08
CA ASP A 134 -11.22 9.54 -26.46
C ASP A 134 -10.28 8.58 -25.71
N ASP A 135 -10.03 7.43 -26.33
CA ASP A 135 -8.94 6.52 -25.94
C ASP A 135 -7.62 7.28 -26.12
N ASP A 136 -7.25 8.04 -25.10
CA ASP A 136 -5.96 8.70 -25.02
C ASP A 136 -4.92 7.58 -25.03
N GLU A 137 -4.31 7.33 -26.18
CA GLU A 137 -3.45 6.18 -26.47
C GLU A 137 -2.34 6.03 -25.40
N ARG A 138 -1.92 7.17 -24.83
CA ARG A 138 -0.97 7.27 -23.70
C ARG A 138 -1.46 6.62 -22.40
N LEU A 139 -2.76 6.62 -22.13
CA LEU A 139 -3.35 5.96 -20.96
C LEU A 139 -3.36 4.44 -21.08
N SER A 140 -3.24 3.90 -22.30
CA SER A 140 -3.19 2.47 -22.57
C SER A 140 -1.79 1.87 -22.47
N VAL A 141 -0.78 2.68 -22.08
CA VAL A 141 0.59 2.20 -21.85
C VAL A 141 0.77 1.81 -20.39
N ALA A 142 1.16 0.56 -20.16
CA ALA A 142 1.49 0.03 -18.84
C ALA A 142 2.88 0.48 -18.38
N LYS A 143 3.08 0.60 -17.07
CA LYS A 143 4.35 1.05 -16.49
C LYS A 143 5.52 0.14 -16.89
N VAL A 144 5.27 -1.16 -17.00
CA VAL A 144 6.27 -2.11 -17.49
C VAL A 144 6.69 -1.83 -18.94
N GLU A 145 5.81 -1.28 -19.77
CA GLU A 145 6.12 -0.95 -21.17
C GLU A 145 6.95 0.32 -21.27
N GLU A 146 6.67 1.33 -20.43
CA GLU A 146 7.55 2.50 -20.30
C GLU A 146 8.97 2.07 -19.93
N TRP A 147 9.11 1.13 -18.97
CA TRP A 147 10.41 0.57 -18.60
C TRP A 147 11.08 -0.14 -19.78
N ARG A 148 10.35 -0.94 -20.56
CA ARG A 148 10.90 -1.65 -21.74
C ARG A 148 11.44 -0.70 -22.80
N GLU A 149 10.75 0.41 -23.06
CA GLU A 149 11.18 1.41 -24.02
C GLU A 149 12.51 2.05 -23.60
N VAL A 150 12.65 2.37 -22.31
CA VAL A 150 13.90 2.88 -21.73
C VAL A 150 15.02 1.84 -21.85
N GLU A 151 14.76 0.58 -21.49
CA GLU A 151 15.75 -0.49 -21.59
C GLU A 151 16.20 -0.75 -23.03
N TYR A 152 15.26 -0.74 -23.98
CA TYR A 152 15.56 -0.91 -25.40
C TYR A 152 16.43 0.23 -25.94
N ARG A 153 16.04 1.48 -25.65
CA ARG A 153 16.70 2.67 -26.18
C ARG A 153 18.03 3.00 -25.50
N GLU A 154 18.12 2.84 -24.18
CA GLU A 154 19.29 3.26 -23.40
C GLU A 154 20.31 2.13 -23.22
N LYS A 155 19.86 0.88 -23.07
CA LYS A 155 20.76 -0.27 -22.87
C LYS A 155 21.03 -1.08 -24.14
N TRP A 156 20.44 -0.69 -25.27
CA TRP A 156 20.61 -1.32 -26.58
C TRP A 156 20.34 -2.84 -26.55
N LEU A 157 19.41 -3.26 -25.69
CA LEU A 157 18.98 -4.64 -25.62
C LEU A 157 18.13 -4.99 -26.86
N SER A 158 18.21 -6.25 -27.31
CA SER A 158 17.41 -6.69 -28.45
C SER A 158 15.92 -6.64 -28.11
N GLU A 159 15.10 -6.23 -29.09
CA GLU A 159 13.64 -6.20 -28.99
C GLU A 159 13.08 -7.57 -28.59
N PHE A 160 13.74 -8.65 -29.02
CA PHE A 160 13.39 -10.03 -28.65
C PHE A 160 13.54 -10.31 -27.14
N GLU A 161 14.47 -9.64 -26.47
CA GLU A 161 14.72 -9.81 -25.04
C GLU A 161 13.87 -8.88 -24.17
N THR A 162 13.45 -7.73 -24.69
CA THR A 162 12.74 -6.71 -23.92
C THR A 162 11.22 -6.73 -24.12
N ASN A 163 10.70 -7.20 -25.26
CA ASN A 163 9.29 -7.05 -25.64
C ASN A 163 8.26 -7.50 -24.59
N TYR A 164 8.58 -8.54 -23.82
CA TYR A 164 7.72 -9.07 -22.76
C TYR A 164 8.39 -9.12 -21.39
N ALA A 165 9.52 -8.42 -21.24
CA ALA A 165 10.33 -8.49 -20.05
C ALA A 165 9.73 -7.70 -18.88
N PHE A 166 10.07 -8.09 -17.67
CA PHE A 166 9.82 -7.38 -16.43
C PHE A 166 11.16 -7.03 -15.78
N PRO A 167 11.27 -5.89 -15.09
CA PRO A 167 12.42 -5.61 -14.24
C PRO A 167 12.51 -6.67 -13.13
N ILE A 168 13.71 -7.19 -12.91
CA ILE A 168 13.96 -8.25 -11.92
C ILE A 168 14.98 -7.77 -10.90
N ASN A 169 14.53 -7.69 -9.65
CA ASN A 169 15.36 -7.38 -8.48
C ASN A 169 15.31 -8.55 -7.50
N LEU A 170 16.26 -9.48 -7.62
CA LEU A 170 16.36 -10.61 -6.68
C LEU A 170 16.86 -10.11 -5.32
N PRO A 171 16.33 -10.64 -4.20
CA PRO A 171 16.77 -10.23 -2.88
C PRO A 171 18.23 -10.63 -2.62
N THR A 172 18.91 -9.85 -1.79
CA THR A 172 20.27 -10.17 -1.33
C THR A 172 20.26 -11.54 -0.64
N GLY A 173 21.17 -12.43 -1.04
CA GLY A 173 21.22 -13.80 -0.50
C GLY A 173 20.23 -14.78 -1.11
N PHE A 174 19.48 -14.41 -2.16
CA PHE A 174 18.62 -15.34 -2.89
C PHE A 174 19.44 -16.52 -3.44
N LYS A 175 19.08 -17.74 -3.05
CA LYS A 175 19.72 -18.97 -3.55
C LYS A 175 19.24 -19.23 -4.97
N ILE A 176 20.08 -18.92 -5.95
CA ILE A 176 19.80 -19.21 -7.35
C ILE A 176 20.09 -20.69 -7.61
N GLU A 177 19.03 -21.47 -7.76
CA GLU A 177 19.12 -22.88 -8.13
C GLU A 177 19.62 -23.05 -9.57
N LYS A 178 20.19 -24.22 -9.87
CA LYS A 178 20.66 -24.55 -11.22
C LYS A 178 19.43 -24.60 -12.16
N GLY A 179 19.48 -23.83 -13.24
CA GLY A 179 18.39 -23.74 -14.22
C GLY A 179 17.45 -22.55 -14.02
N PHE A 180 17.39 -21.97 -12.81
CA PHE A 180 16.49 -20.83 -12.51
C PHE A 180 16.69 -19.64 -13.46
N ARG A 181 17.95 -19.30 -13.79
CA ARG A 181 18.25 -18.18 -14.72
C ARG A 181 17.75 -18.45 -16.13
N GLU A 182 17.81 -19.70 -16.59
CA GLU A 182 17.35 -20.07 -17.92
C GLU A 182 15.82 -20.12 -17.98
N GLU A 183 15.18 -20.69 -16.96
CA GLU A 183 13.73 -20.65 -16.81
C GLU A 183 13.21 -19.22 -16.76
N LEU A 184 13.82 -18.36 -15.95
CA LEU A 184 13.49 -16.94 -15.90
C LEU A 184 13.68 -16.27 -17.26
N ARG A 185 14.80 -16.51 -17.95
CA ARG A 185 15.06 -15.95 -19.28
C ARG A 185 14.00 -16.38 -20.30
N ASN A 186 13.60 -17.65 -20.27
CA ASN A 186 12.56 -18.18 -21.15
C ASN A 186 11.20 -17.56 -20.80
N TRP A 187 10.84 -17.50 -19.52
CA TRP A 187 9.62 -16.86 -19.03
C TRP A 187 9.54 -15.38 -19.43
N GLN A 188 10.64 -14.63 -19.34
CA GLN A 188 10.71 -13.22 -19.76
C GLN A 188 10.37 -13.01 -21.25
N ARG A 189 10.65 -14.01 -22.11
CA ARG A 189 10.38 -13.97 -23.55
C ARG A 189 8.96 -14.42 -23.93
N VAL A 190 8.21 -15.03 -23.00
CA VAL A 190 6.85 -15.52 -23.28
C VAL A 190 5.94 -14.35 -23.68
N PRO A 191 5.30 -14.38 -24.87
CA PRO A 191 4.34 -13.37 -25.27
C PRO A 191 3.07 -13.51 -24.44
N TYR A 192 2.53 -12.39 -23.99
CA TYR A 192 1.27 -12.33 -23.24
C TYR A 192 0.43 -11.15 -23.72
N LEU A 193 -0.87 -11.19 -23.45
CA LEU A 193 -1.79 -10.09 -23.78
C LEU A 193 -1.60 -8.95 -22.77
N LYS A 194 -1.32 -7.73 -23.23
CA LYS A 194 -1.00 -6.60 -22.37
C LYS A 194 -2.17 -6.24 -21.42
N PRO A 195 -1.93 -5.56 -20.28
CA PRO A 195 -2.97 -5.27 -19.29
C PRO A 195 -4.20 -4.56 -19.86
N TYR A 196 -4.00 -3.62 -20.79
CA TYR A 196 -5.05 -2.79 -21.38
C TYR A 196 -5.69 -3.38 -22.65
N GLU A 197 -5.21 -4.53 -23.13
CA GLU A 197 -5.76 -5.19 -24.30
C GLU A 197 -6.95 -6.09 -23.93
N ARG A 198 -8.13 -5.78 -24.48
CA ARG A 198 -9.41 -6.47 -24.18
C ARG A 198 -9.72 -7.69 -25.06
N LYS A 199 -8.71 -8.25 -25.76
CA LYS A 199 -8.89 -9.42 -26.65
C LYS A 199 -9.14 -10.71 -25.84
N GLU A 200 -9.69 -11.72 -26.53
CA GLU A 200 -9.96 -13.04 -25.93
C GLU A 200 -8.71 -13.61 -25.25
N ILE A 201 -8.92 -14.11 -24.03
CA ILE A 201 -7.85 -14.65 -23.18
C ILE A 201 -7.28 -15.91 -23.87
N SER A 202 -5.96 -15.95 -24.00
CA SER A 202 -5.26 -17.10 -24.59
C SER A 202 -5.55 -18.38 -23.82
N ARG A 203 -5.76 -19.50 -24.52
CA ARG A 203 -5.93 -20.84 -23.92
C ARG A 203 -4.66 -21.39 -23.22
N SER A 204 -3.53 -20.70 -23.32
CA SER A 204 -2.27 -21.11 -22.67
C SER A 204 -2.23 -20.60 -21.23
N VAL A 205 -2.09 -21.54 -20.28
CA VAL A 205 -1.99 -21.24 -18.84
C VAL A 205 -0.82 -20.32 -18.54
N GLU A 206 0.36 -20.57 -19.12
CA GLU A 206 1.57 -19.78 -18.89
C GLU A 206 1.40 -18.32 -19.34
N ARG A 207 0.79 -18.09 -20.51
CA ARG A 207 0.49 -16.73 -21.01
C ARG A 207 -0.53 -16.02 -20.13
N PHE A 208 -1.50 -16.77 -19.60
CA PHE A 208 -2.50 -16.23 -18.70
C PHE A 208 -1.90 -15.86 -17.34
N GLU A 209 -1.08 -16.72 -16.74
CA GLU A 209 -0.33 -16.40 -15.51
C GLU A 209 0.55 -15.17 -15.71
N LYS A 210 1.27 -15.08 -16.85
CA LYS A 210 2.09 -13.90 -17.16
C LYS A 210 1.26 -12.62 -17.34
N ARG A 211 0.07 -12.70 -17.94
CA ARG A 211 -0.87 -11.57 -17.98
C ARG A 211 -1.31 -11.15 -16.57
N VAL A 212 -1.61 -12.11 -15.70
CA VAL A 212 -1.98 -11.81 -14.30
C VAL A 212 -0.85 -11.08 -13.58
N VAL A 213 0.40 -11.51 -13.78
CA VAL A 213 1.58 -10.79 -13.27
C VAL A 213 1.63 -9.36 -13.80
N ALA A 214 1.38 -9.15 -15.09
CA ALA A 214 1.34 -7.83 -15.70
C ALA A 214 0.24 -6.92 -15.12
N VAL A 215 -0.95 -7.48 -14.89
CA VAL A 215 -2.08 -6.75 -14.30
C VAL A 215 -1.81 -6.38 -12.84
N ILE A 216 -1.23 -7.30 -12.05
CA ILE A 216 -0.85 -7.01 -10.66
C ILE A 216 0.27 -5.97 -10.62
N HIS A 217 1.26 -6.10 -11.50
CA HIS A 217 2.34 -5.13 -11.66
C HIS A 217 1.78 -3.73 -11.94
N GLU A 218 0.89 -3.60 -12.92
CA GLU A 218 0.28 -2.31 -13.25
C GLU A 218 -0.63 -1.80 -12.13
N LEU A 219 -1.42 -2.66 -11.48
CA LEU A 219 -2.24 -2.26 -10.34
C LEU A 219 -1.39 -1.69 -9.19
N LEU A 220 -0.28 -2.34 -8.85
CA LEU A 220 0.68 -1.83 -7.86
C LEU A 220 1.30 -0.52 -8.36
N SER A 221 1.66 -0.44 -9.64
CA SER A 221 2.23 0.77 -10.25
C SER A 221 1.29 1.98 -10.13
N LEU A 222 -0.04 1.76 -10.07
CA LEU A 222 -1.02 2.82 -9.88
C LEU A 222 -1.19 3.27 -8.43
N THR A 223 -0.84 2.43 -7.46
CA THR A 223 -0.93 2.82 -6.04
C THR A 223 0.07 3.92 -5.68
N VAL A 224 -0.27 4.69 -4.65
CA VAL A 224 0.57 5.75 -4.06
C VAL A 224 1.90 5.16 -3.61
N GLU A 225 1.84 4.05 -2.87
CA GLU A 225 3.03 3.47 -2.25
C GLU A 225 3.61 2.28 -3.01
N LYS A 226 3.08 1.92 -4.19
CA LYS A 226 3.52 0.73 -4.93
C LYS A 226 3.39 -0.56 -4.12
N MET A 227 2.40 -0.58 -3.23
CA MET A 227 2.06 -1.68 -2.35
C MET A 227 0.56 -1.76 -2.09
N VAL A 228 0.08 -2.94 -1.71
CA VAL A 228 -1.32 -3.21 -1.35
C VAL A 228 -1.43 -4.45 -0.48
N GLU A 229 -2.43 -4.50 0.40
CA GLU A 229 -2.78 -5.74 1.09
C GLU A 229 -3.32 -6.80 0.11
N VAL A 230 -2.85 -8.04 0.24
CA VAL A 230 -3.25 -9.16 -0.64
C VAL A 230 -4.75 -9.43 -0.55
N GLU A 231 -5.37 -9.19 0.60
CA GLU A 231 -6.82 -9.32 0.78
C GLU A 231 -7.60 -8.31 -0.07
N ARG A 232 -7.09 -7.07 -0.21
CA ARG A 232 -7.72 -6.02 -1.00
C ARG A 232 -7.75 -6.38 -2.49
N LEU A 233 -6.69 -7.02 -2.98
CA LEU A 233 -6.61 -7.53 -4.36
C LEU A 233 -7.71 -8.54 -4.69
N ALA A 234 -8.17 -9.32 -3.70
CA ALA A 234 -9.19 -10.32 -3.92
C ALA A 234 -10.53 -9.71 -4.38
N HIS A 235 -10.82 -8.46 -3.99
CA HIS A 235 -12.04 -7.76 -4.43
C HIS A 235 -12.02 -7.39 -5.92
N PHE A 236 -10.83 -7.22 -6.52
CA PHE A 236 -10.67 -6.94 -7.94
C PHE A 236 -10.54 -8.20 -8.80
N ARG A 237 -10.47 -9.38 -8.18
CA ARG A 237 -10.19 -10.65 -8.86
C ARG A 237 -11.14 -10.92 -10.03
N LYS A 238 -12.45 -10.71 -9.83
CA LYS A 238 -13.48 -10.96 -10.85
C LYS A 238 -13.40 -9.94 -11.99
N ASP A 239 -13.26 -8.67 -11.66
CA ASP A 239 -13.31 -7.57 -12.63
C ASP A 239 -12.06 -7.55 -13.53
N LEU A 240 -10.89 -7.82 -12.93
CA LEU A 240 -9.60 -7.95 -13.64
C LEU A 240 -9.39 -9.32 -14.28
N GLY A 241 -10.32 -10.27 -14.11
CA GLY A 241 -10.23 -11.57 -14.75
C GLY A 241 -9.16 -12.50 -14.20
N ILE A 242 -8.82 -12.37 -12.92
CA ILE A 242 -7.77 -13.16 -12.28
C ILE A 242 -8.36 -14.49 -11.80
N GLU A 243 -8.36 -15.50 -12.66
CA GLU A 243 -8.97 -16.80 -12.34
C GLU A 243 -8.00 -17.73 -11.59
N VAL A 244 -6.71 -17.41 -11.55
CA VAL A 244 -5.65 -18.16 -10.85
C VAL A 244 -5.57 -17.85 -9.34
N ASN A 245 -4.84 -18.69 -8.61
CA ASN A 245 -4.51 -18.44 -7.22
C ASN A 245 -3.47 -17.31 -7.10
N LEU A 246 -3.94 -16.12 -6.71
CA LEU A 246 -3.11 -14.91 -6.56
C LEU A 246 -1.85 -15.15 -5.73
N ARG A 247 -1.97 -15.85 -4.59
CA ARG A 247 -0.84 -16.08 -3.68
C ARG A 247 0.23 -16.93 -4.33
N GLU A 248 -0.18 -17.96 -5.07
CA GLU A 248 0.73 -18.84 -5.78
C GLU A 248 1.51 -18.08 -6.86
N VAL A 249 0.81 -17.28 -7.68
CA VAL A 249 1.44 -16.46 -8.73
C VAL A 249 2.43 -15.46 -8.12
N ILE A 250 2.05 -14.77 -7.06
CA ILE A 250 2.93 -13.80 -6.38
C ILE A 250 4.21 -14.48 -5.87
N LEU A 251 4.09 -15.64 -5.23
CA LEU A 251 5.23 -16.37 -4.67
C LEU A 251 6.15 -16.97 -5.74
N LYS A 252 5.62 -17.33 -6.92
CA LYS A 252 6.42 -17.78 -8.08
C LYS A 252 7.33 -16.69 -8.65
N HIS A 253 7.05 -15.41 -8.38
CA HIS A 253 7.80 -14.28 -8.96
C HIS A 253 8.49 -13.40 -7.91
N PRO A 254 9.42 -13.95 -7.10
CA PRO A 254 10.08 -13.24 -6.01
C PRO A 254 11.03 -12.13 -6.49
N GLY A 255 11.35 -12.06 -7.79
CA GLY A 255 12.15 -10.99 -8.38
C GLY A 255 11.35 -9.74 -8.75
N ILE A 256 10.03 -9.85 -8.87
CA ILE A 256 9.12 -8.74 -9.19
C ILE A 256 8.41 -8.29 -7.92
N PHE A 257 7.91 -9.27 -7.14
CA PHE A 257 7.11 -9.01 -5.96
C PHE A 257 7.85 -9.34 -4.68
N TYR A 258 7.55 -8.57 -3.64
CA TYR A 258 7.90 -8.86 -2.26
C TYR A 258 6.63 -8.95 -1.43
N VAL A 259 6.52 -9.97 -0.58
CA VAL A 259 5.40 -10.14 0.34
C VAL A 259 5.93 -9.96 1.76
N SER A 260 5.41 -8.96 2.46
CA SER A 260 5.63 -8.81 3.90
C SER A 260 4.43 -9.40 4.63
N THR A 261 4.70 -10.17 5.69
CA THR A 261 3.65 -10.71 6.56
C THR A 261 3.82 -10.07 7.94
N LYS A 262 2.80 -9.36 8.40
CA LYS A 262 2.74 -8.75 9.74
C LYS A 262 1.48 -9.22 10.44
N GLY A 263 1.64 -10.06 11.47
CA GLY A 263 0.50 -10.73 12.09
C GLY A 263 -0.27 -11.55 11.06
N SER A 264 -1.57 -11.32 10.94
CA SER A 264 -2.42 -11.95 9.92
C SER A 264 -2.44 -11.23 8.56
N THR A 265 -1.87 -10.02 8.49
CA THR A 265 -1.91 -9.18 7.29
C THR A 265 -0.73 -9.47 6.37
N GLN A 266 -1.03 -9.68 5.08
CA GLN A 266 -0.02 -9.85 4.02
C GLN A 266 -0.06 -8.64 3.10
N THR A 267 1.06 -7.93 2.99
CA THR A 267 1.20 -6.77 2.11
C THR A 267 2.14 -7.12 0.96
N LEU A 268 1.66 -6.88 -0.26
CA LEU A 268 2.39 -7.06 -1.50
C LEU A 268 3.06 -5.74 -1.89
N PHE A 269 4.33 -5.81 -2.27
CA PHE A 269 5.16 -4.68 -2.70
C PHE A 269 5.73 -4.95 -4.08
N LEU A 270 5.83 -3.90 -4.89
CA LEU A 270 6.53 -3.92 -6.17
C LEU A 270 8.02 -3.65 -5.97
N ARG A 271 8.90 -4.64 -6.19
CA ARG A 271 10.33 -4.52 -5.82
C ARG A 271 11.08 -3.44 -6.58
N GLU A 272 10.76 -3.24 -7.85
CA GLU A 272 11.45 -2.23 -8.68
C GLU A 272 11.23 -0.81 -8.17
N ALA A 273 10.14 -0.58 -7.43
CA ALA A 273 9.77 0.75 -6.98
C ALA A 273 10.52 1.22 -5.73
N TYR A 274 11.29 0.34 -5.08
CA TYR A 274 11.92 0.63 -3.81
C TYR A 274 13.44 0.50 -3.88
N SER A 275 14.11 1.43 -3.21
CA SER A 275 15.55 1.39 -2.94
C SER A 275 15.80 1.81 -1.50
N LYS A 276 16.58 1.00 -0.76
CA LYS A 276 16.92 1.24 0.66
C LYS A 276 15.70 1.53 1.56
N GLY A 277 14.58 0.85 1.29
CA GLY A 277 13.34 1.00 2.06
C GLY A 277 12.52 2.26 1.76
N CYS A 278 12.87 3.02 0.72
CA CYS A 278 12.14 4.20 0.26
C CYS A 278 11.69 4.03 -1.20
N LEU A 279 10.61 4.70 -1.59
CA LEU A 279 10.21 4.78 -3.00
C LEU A 279 11.26 5.52 -3.83
N ILE A 280 11.57 4.97 -5.00
CA ILE A 280 12.48 5.60 -5.98
C ILE A 280 11.84 6.84 -6.58
N GLU A 281 10.56 6.76 -6.95
CA GLU A 281 9.74 7.87 -7.47
C GLU A 281 8.70 8.27 -6.41
N PRO A 282 9.05 9.13 -5.44
CA PRO A 282 8.11 9.58 -4.42
C PRO A 282 7.04 10.48 -5.04
N ASN A 283 5.81 10.37 -4.54
CA ASN A 283 4.72 11.28 -4.86
C ASN A 283 4.36 12.14 -3.65
N PRO A 284 3.62 13.25 -3.84
CA PRO A 284 3.28 14.17 -2.77
C PRO A 284 2.58 13.50 -1.56
N VAL A 285 1.65 12.59 -1.80
CA VAL A 285 0.93 11.87 -0.73
C VAL A 285 1.89 11.01 0.08
N TYR A 286 2.77 10.26 -0.60
CA TYR A 286 3.80 9.47 0.06
C TYR A 286 4.73 10.33 0.91
N SER A 287 5.14 11.52 0.44
CA SER A 287 5.99 12.42 1.21
C SER A 287 5.34 12.87 2.52
N VAL A 288 4.04 13.18 2.52
CA VAL A 288 3.31 13.52 3.75
C VAL A 288 3.20 12.31 4.68
N ARG A 289 2.85 11.13 4.15
CA ARG A 289 2.81 9.88 4.94
C ARG A 289 4.16 9.52 5.54
N ARG A 290 5.25 9.83 4.85
CA ARG A 290 6.60 9.66 5.37
C ARG A 290 6.86 10.58 6.55
N LYS A 291 6.48 11.86 6.48
CA LYS A 291 6.53 12.79 7.62
C LYS A 291 5.71 12.28 8.80
N MET A 292 4.53 11.72 8.56
CA MET A 292 3.71 11.11 9.62
C MET A 292 4.40 9.90 10.26
N LEU A 293 4.96 9.01 9.44
CA LEU A 293 5.70 7.85 9.93
C LEU A 293 6.91 8.29 10.75
N ASP A 294 7.66 9.27 10.26
CA ASP A 294 8.80 9.82 10.99
C ASP A 294 8.33 10.45 12.32
N LEU A 295 7.21 11.18 12.35
CA LEU A 295 6.61 11.73 13.58
C LEU A 295 6.25 10.64 14.60
N VAL A 296 5.73 9.50 14.14
CA VAL A 296 5.41 8.34 14.99
C VAL A 296 6.69 7.62 15.46
N LEU A 297 7.78 7.65 14.68
CA LEU A 297 9.03 6.97 15.01
C LEU A 297 10.04 7.83 15.78
N LEU A 298 9.86 9.16 15.79
CA LEU A 298 10.53 10.05 16.72
C LEU A 298 10.33 9.46 18.14
N GLU A 299 11.39 9.43 18.96
CA GLU A 299 11.39 8.88 20.34
C GLU A 299 11.48 7.36 20.59
N THR A 300 11.81 6.50 19.62
CA THR A 300 12.35 5.16 19.98
C THR A 300 13.88 5.12 20.19
N ARG A 301 14.61 6.20 19.90
CA ARG A 301 16.08 6.26 20.05
C ARG A 301 16.59 6.94 21.34
N HIS A 302 15.80 7.84 21.92
CA HIS A 302 16.18 8.60 23.14
C HIS A 302 15.43 8.15 24.41
N SER A 303 14.49 7.21 24.29
CA SER A 303 13.68 6.72 25.42
C SER A 303 14.43 5.82 26.40
N LYS A 304 15.67 5.41 26.10
CA LYS A 304 16.54 4.75 27.11
C LYS A 304 17.14 5.73 28.12
N GLU A 305 17.30 7.00 27.77
CA GLU A 305 17.90 8.01 28.66
C GLU A 305 16.86 8.67 29.58
N LEU A 306 15.60 8.80 29.15
CA LEU A 306 14.54 9.39 29.98
C LEU A 306 13.98 8.44 31.05
N LEU A 307 14.19 7.12 30.91
CA LEU A 307 13.85 6.17 31.99
C LEU A 307 14.87 6.21 33.14
N GLN A 308 16.12 6.61 32.89
CA GLN A 308 17.13 6.78 33.94
C GLN A 308 16.95 8.06 34.79
N SER A 309 16.24 9.07 34.28
CA SER A 309 16.00 10.31 35.03
C SER A 309 14.73 10.29 35.90
N CYS A 310 13.93 9.22 35.83
CA CYS A 310 12.72 9.03 36.64
C CYS A 310 12.88 8.03 37.79
N GLU A 311 14.04 7.39 37.95
CA GLU A 311 14.29 6.40 39.01
C GLU A 311 14.69 7.02 40.36
N GLU A 312 14.96 8.33 40.44
CA GLU A 312 15.40 8.96 41.70
C GLU A 312 14.27 9.45 42.62
N GLU A 313 13.00 9.42 42.19
CA GLU A 313 11.88 9.78 43.06
C GLU A 313 10.66 8.86 42.85
N ARG A 314 10.63 7.75 43.59
CA ARG A 314 9.49 7.24 44.39
C ARG A 314 9.74 5.81 44.86
N ASP A 315 10.11 5.67 46.13
CA ASP A 315 9.92 4.44 46.92
C ASP A 315 8.42 4.13 47.08
N VAL A 316 7.88 3.27 46.21
CA VAL A 316 6.70 2.45 46.53
C VAL A 316 6.87 1.10 45.84
N GLU A 317 7.15 0.06 46.62
CA GLU A 317 7.11 -1.34 46.20
C GLU A 317 5.77 -1.65 45.53
N VAL A 318 5.81 -1.94 44.23
CA VAL A 318 4.74 -2.67 43.54
C VAL A 318 5.38 -3.93 42.97
N ARG A 319 5.08 -5.06 43.62
CA ARG A 319 5.41 -6.40 43.12
C ARG A 319 4.78 -6.60 41.75
N TYR A 320 5.61 -6.87 40.75
CA TYR A 320 5.18 -7.52 39.52
C TYR A 320 5.49 -9.00 39.68
N ASP A 321 4.45 -9.85 39.68
CA ASP A 321 4.62 -11.27 39.44
C ASP A 321 5.10 -11.42 37.98
N GLU A 322 6.37 -11.78 37.83
CA GLU A 322 6.94 -12.29 36.61
C GLU A 322 6.51 -13.74 36.45
N ASP A 323 5.51 -13.96 35.61
CA ASP A 323 5.32 -15.24 34.92
C ASP A 323 4.79 -14.87 33.55
N TRP A 324 5.62 -14.99 32.51
CA TRP A 324 5.25 -15.39 31.13
C TRP A 324 6.52 -15.42 30.27
N GLU A 325 7.15 -16.59 30.20
CA GLU A 325 8.00 -16.98 29.08
C GLU A 325 7.11 -17.18 27.84
N GLY A 326 7.28 -16.32 26.84
CA GLY A 326 6.64 -16.44 25.53
C GLY A 326 7.60 -15.93 24.46
N GLU A 327 7.94 -16.81 23.52
CA GLU A 327 8.97 -16.64 22.49
C GLU A 327 9.01 -15.25 21.86
N ARG A 328 10.21 -14.64 21.92
CA ARG A 328 10.57 -13.47 21.12
C ARG A 328 10.61 -13.88 19.65
N ASP A 329 9.60 -13.51 18.89
CA ASP A 329 9.73 -13.42 17.43
C ASP A 329 9.07 -12.13 16.91
N GLY A 330 9.82 -11.41 16.09
CA GLY A 330 9.55 -10.01 15.72
C GLY A 330 10.75 -9.10 15.95
N ASP A 331 11.95 -9.62 15.68
CA ASP A 331 13.18 -8.86 15.64
C ASP A 331 13.08 -7.83 14.50
N TRP A 332 13.16 -6.55 14.85
CA TRP A 332 13.24 -5.47 13.89
C TRP A 332 14.66 -5.41 13.34
N ILE A 333 14.91 -6.13 12.24
CA ILE A 333 16.13 -5.93 11.46
C ILE A 333 15.71 -5.50 10.05
N LEU A 334 15.87 -4.21 9.79
CA LEU A 334 16.10 -3.67 8.45
C LEU A 334 17.62 -3.68 8.23
N PRO A 335 18.24 -4.69 7.60
CA PRO A 335 19.68 -4.69 7.40
C PRO A 335 20.00 -3.96 6.10
N ILE A 336 19.79 -2.64 6.03
CA ILE A 336 20.39 -1.80 4.98
C ILE A 336 20.71 -0.40 5.54
N LEU A 337 21.47 -0.36 6.63
CA LEU A 337 22.31 0.79 7.00
C LEU A 337 23.55 0.26 7.74
N GLU A 338 24.38 -0.50 7.06
CA GLU A 338 25.82 -0.50 7.34
C GLU A 338 26.55 -0.27 6.02
N LYS A 339 27.57 0.58 6.09
CA LYS A 339 28.27 1.21 4.96
C LYS A 339 28.99 0.23 4.05
#